data_AF-A0A7K1J5E9-F1
#
_entry.id   AF-A0A7K1J5E9-F1
#
_cell.length_a   1.000
_cell.length_b   1.000
_cell.length_c   1.000
_cell.angle_alpha   90.00
_cell.angle_beta   90.00
_cell.angle_gamma   90.00
#
_symmetry.space_group_name_H-M   'P 1'
#
loop_
_entity.id
_entity.type
_entity.pdbx_description
1 polymer ?
#
loop_
_entity_poly.entity_id
_entity_poly.type
_entity_poly.pdbx_seq_one_letter_code
_entity_poly.pdbx_strand_id
1 'polypeptide(L)'
;MHPDYVAAWDTQMRSRSAHLFNMMVMDKAHFDAYCEWLFPILFELQKRLDPSQYSAFHARYPGRVSERLLDVWINTNHVAYAELPTTSPEPVNWVKKGGSFILSKLTGKNT
;
A
#
# COMPACT_ATOMS: atom_id res chain seq x y z
N MET A 1 -20.52 8.59 2.51
CA MET A 1 -20.09 7.47 1.63
C MET A 1 -19.73 8.08 0.27
N HIS A 2 -18.68 7.59 -0.39
CA HIS A 2 -18.12 8.18 -1.63
C HIS A 2 -18.44 7.29 -2.86
N PRO A 3 -19.64 7.37 -3.44
CA PRO A 3 -20.03 6.51 -4.58
C PRO A 3 -19.17 6.75 -5.82
N ASP A 4 -18.68 7.98 -6.02
CA ASP A 4 -17.90 8.38 -7.20
C ASP A 4 -16.54 7.66 -7.31
N TYR A 5 -16.07 7.06 -6.20
CA TYR A 5 -14.79 6.36 -6.13
C TYR A 5 -14.93 4.86 -6.45
N VAL A 6 -16.15 4.32 -6.57
CA VAL A 6 -16.39 2.88 -6.78
C VAL A 6 -15.86 2.41 -8.14
N ALA A 7 -16.01 3.22 -9.19
CA ALA A 7 -15.50 2.86 -10.52
C ALA A 7 -13.97 2.75 -10.56
N ALA A 8 -13.27 3.70 -9.92
CA ALA A 8 -11.82 3.66 -9.78
C ALA A 8 -11.38 2.51 -8.86
N TRP A 9 -12.13 2.23 -7.80
CA TRP A 9 -11.89 1.08 -6.93
C TRP A 9 -11.96 -0.25 -7.69
N ASP A 10 -13.03 -0.49 -8.45
CA ASP A 10 -13.20 -1.73 -9.22
C ASP A 10 -12.09 -1.92 -10.26
N THR A 11 -11.68 -0.82 -10.89
CA THR A 11 -10.57 -0.82 -11.84
C THR A 11 -9.27 -1.19 -11.14
N GLN A 12 -8.98 -0.56 -10.00
CA GLN A 12 -7.76 -0.78 -9.23
C GLN A 12 -7.67 -2.21 -8.68
N MET A 13 -8.78 -2.78 -8.20
CA MET A 13 -8.81 -4.14 -7.67
C MET A 13 -8.60 -5.21 -8.76
N ARG A 14 -8.85 -4.88 -10.04
CA ARG A 14 -8.55 -5.75 -11.19
C ARG A 14 -7.16 -5.52 -11.77
N SER A 15 -6.46 -4.46 -11.36
CA SER A 15 -5.13 -4.12 -11.85
C SER A 15 -4.07 -5.12 -11.37
N ARG A 16 -3.01 -5.25 -12.17
CA ARG A 16 -1.81 -6.03 -11.84
C ARG A 16 -0.69 -5.18 -11.22
N SER A 17 -0.87 -3.86 -11.20
CA SER A 17 0.07 -2.88 -10.68
C SER A 17 -0.65 -1.87 -9.79
N ALA A 18 0.06 -1.37 -8.78
CA ALA A 18 -0.41 -0.34 -7.87
C ALA A 18 0.79 0.41 -7.29
N HIS A 19 0.59 1.65 -6.84
CA HIS A 19 1.53 2.32 -5.96
C HIS A 19 1.40 1.71 -4.56
N LEU A 20 2.07 0.57 -4.42
CA LEU A 20 2.31 -0.05 -3.14
C LEU A 20 3.32 0.84 -2.41
N PHE A 21 3.25 0.87 -1.08
CA PHE A 21 3.94 1.81 -0.18
C PHE A 21 3.20 3.14 0.01
N ASN A 22 3.02 3.51 1.29
CA ASN A 22 2.57 4.85 1.70
C ASN A 22 3.73 5.87 1.58
N MET A 23 4.47 5.85 0.47
CA MET A 23 5.61 6.73 0.20
C MET A 23 5.22 7.70 -0.90
N MET A 24 5.06 8.96 -0.54
CA MET A 24 4.58 10.01 -1.44
C MET A 24 5.06 11.38 -0.97
N VAL A 25 5.25 12.29 -1.91
CA VAL A 25 5.50 13.71 -1.66
C VAL A 25 4.45 14.47 -2.45
N MET A 26 3.67 15.29 -1.76
CA MET A 26 2.60 16.09 -2.35
C MET A 26 2.54 17.44 -1.63
N ASP A 27 1.92 18.45 -2.25
CA ASP A 27 1.64 19.69 -1.55
C ASP A 27 0.58 19.49 -0.46
N LYS A 28 0.52 20.46 0.44
CA LYS A 28 -0.33 20.41 1.62
C LYS A 28 -1.82 20.22 1.26
N ALA A 29 -2.32 20.88 0.22
CA ALA A 29 -3.73 20.85 -0.10
C ALA A 29 -4.16 19.45 -0.57
N HIS A 30 -3.36 18.82 -1.42
CA HIS A 30 -3.62 17.45 -1.85
C HIS A 30 -3.49 16.45 -0.69
N PHE A 31 -2.50 16.64 0.19
CA PHE A 31 -2.34 15.76 1.37
C PHE A 31 -3.52 15.83 2.31
N ASP A 32 -3.95 17.05 2.66
CA ASP A 32 -5.07 17.25 3.56
C ASP A 32 -6.36 16.65 2.94
N ALA A 33 -6.62 16.92 1.66
CA ALA A 33 -7.79 16.38 0.94
C ALA A 33 -7.78 14.84 0.85
N TYR A 34 -6.61 14.24 0.65
CA TYR A 34 -6.45 12.78 0.69
C TYR A 34 -6.74 12.21 2.07
N CYS A 35 -6.19 12.81 3.13
CA CYS A 35 -6.42 12.38 4.52
C CYS A 35 -7.88 12.52 4.95
N GLU A 36 -8.53 13.63 4.59
CA GLU A 36 -9.96 13.87 4.84
C GLU A 36 -10.85 12.80 4.20
N TRP A 37 -10.47 12.31 3.03
CA TRP A 37 -11.17 11.21 2.36
C TRP A 37 -10.82 9.83 2.95
N LEU A 38 -9.55 9.58 3.22
CA LEU A 38 -9.02 8.28 3.63
C LEU A 38 -9.46 7.88 5.06
N PHE A 39 -9.27 8.76 6.04
CA PHE A 39 -9.42 8.37 7.46
C PHE A 39 -10.84 7.94 7.83
N PRO A 40 -11.93 8.61 7.36
CA PRO A 40 -13.28 8.12 7.61
C PRO A 40 -13.50 6.68 7.13
N ILE A 41 -12.94 6.31 5.97
CA ILE A 41 -13.01 4.95 5.43
C ILE A 41 -12.27 3.97 6.34
N LEU A 42 -11.06 4.32 6.79
CA LEU A 42 -10.27 3.46 7.67
C LEU A 42 -10.93 3.30 9.05
N PHE A 43 -11.54 4.34 9.60
CA PHE A 43 -12.26 4.25 10.88
C PHE A 43 -13.50 3.36 10.76
N GLU A 44 -14.26 3.48 9.67
CA GLU A 44 -15.38 2.56 9.40
C GLU A 44 -14.92 1.11 9.23
N LEU A 45 -13.75 0.89 8.61
CA LEU A 45 -13.16 -0.44 8.50
C LEU A 45 -12.76 -1.01 9.87
N GLN A 46 -12.13 -0.20 10.72
CA GLN A 46 -11.72 -0.60 12.07
C GLN A 46 -12.91 -0.99 12.96
N LYS A 47 -14.08 -0.35 12.80
CA LYS A 47 -15.29 -0.73 13.53
C LYS A 47 -15.83 -2.11 13.13
N ARG A 48 -15.54 -2.56 11.90
CA ARG A 48 -16.04 -3.82 11.33
C ARG A 48 -15.10 -4.99 11.54
N LEU A 49 -13.82 -4.70 11.76
CA LEU A 49 -12.77 -5.71 11.90
C LEU A 49 -12.20 -5.66 13.31
N ASP A 50 -12.40 -6.74 14.08
CA ASP A 50 -11.81 -6.88 15.40
C ASP A 50 -10.30 -7.19 15.30
N PRO A 51 -9.41 -6.29 15.76
CA PRO A 51 -7.96 -6.52 15.72
C PRO A 51 -7.52 -7.76 16.51
N SER A 52 -8.29 -8.21 17.51
CA SER A 52 -7.96 -9.36 18.37
C SER A 52 -7.92 -10.69 17.60
N GLN A 53 -8.60 -10.74 16.44
CA GLN A 53 -8.67 -11.91 15.58
C GLN A 53 -7.44 -12.07 14.68
N TYR A 54 -6.53 -11.11 14.69
CA TYR A 54 -5.38 -11.05 13.79
C TYR A 54 -4.07 -11.23 14.55
N SER A 55 -3.12 -11.92 13.91
CA SER A 55 -1.72 -11.89 14.37
C SER A 55 -1.18 -10.46 14.30
N ALA A 56 -0.11 -10.16 15.07
CA ALA A 56 0.53 -8.85 15.05
C ALA A 56 0.90 -8.37 13.62
N PHE A 57 1.23 -9.31 12.73
CA PHE A 57 1.47 -9.01 11.33
C PHE A 57 0.19 -8.59 10.58
N HIS A 58 -0.92 -9.32 10.76
CA HIS A 58 -2.19 -9.03 10.09
C HIS A 58 -2.90 -7.81 10.65
N ALA A 59 -2.68 -7.45 11.92
CA ALA A 59 -3.22 -6.23 12.55
C ALA A 59 -2.80 -4.93 11.83
N ARG A 60 -1.75 -4.96 11.00
CA ARG A 60 -1.35 -3.83 10.13
C ARG A 60 -2.21 -3.65 8.88
N TYR A 61 -3.38 -4.32 8.80
CA TYR A 61 -4.28 -4.22 7.66
C TYR A 61 -4.70 -2.77 7.30
N PRO A 62 -4.88 -1.80 8.24
CA PRO A 62 -5.31 -0.46 7.85
C PRO A 62 -4.30 0.22 6.92
N GLY A 63 -3.00 0.04 7.20
CA GLY A 63 -1.93 0.57 6.34
C GLY A 63 -1.84 -0.13 4.98
N ARG A 64 -2.17 -1.42 4.92
CA ARG A 64 -2.21 -2.15 3.63
C ARG A 64 -3.40 -1.73 2.77
N VAL A 65 -4.52 -1.42 3.42
CA VAL A 65 -5.71 -0.91 2.73
C VAL A 65 -5.45 0.51 2.24
N SER A 66 -4.79 1.37 3.04
CA SER A 66 -4.44 2.74 2.60
C SER A 66 -3.54 2.75 1.37
N GLU A 67 -2.58 1.83 1.27
CA GLU A 67 -1.72 1.70 0.09
C GLU A 67 -2.54 1.50 -1.20
N ARG A 68 -3.64 0.74 -1.14
CA ARG A 68 -4.49 0.54 -2.33
C ARG A 68 -5.43 1.70 -2.61
N LEU A 69 -5.87 2.38 -1.55
CA LEU A 69 -6.79 3.51 -1.65
C LEU A 69 -6.12 4.76 -2.23
N LEU A 70 -4.80 4.90 -2.12
CA LEU A 70 -4.06 6.01 -2.73
C LEU A 70 -4.32 6.12 -4.24
N ASP A 71 -4.18 5.01 -4.97
CA ASP A 71 -4.40 4.98 -6.42
C ASP A 71 -5.85 5.27 -6.80
N VAL A 72 -6.79 4.80 -5.99
CA VAL A 72 -8.21 5.10 -6.19
C VAL A 72 -8.45 6.59 -6.07
N TRP A 73 -7.85 7.24 -5.07
CA TRP A 73 -7.98 8.67 -4.88
C TRP A 73 -7.32 9.48 -6.00
N ILE A 74 -6.08 9.15 -6.38
CA ILE A 74 -5.35 9.82 -7.47
C ILE A 74 -6.15 9.74 -8.77
N ASN A 75 -6.63 8.54 -9.12
CA ASN A 75 -7.36 8.30 -10.38
C ASN A 75 -8.71 9.02 -10.42
N THR A 76 -9.47 9.00 -9.32
CA THR A 76 -10.76 9.69 -9.24
C THR A 76 -10.62 11.20 -9.28
N ASN A 77 -9.59 11.76 -8.64
CA ASN A 77 -9.38 13.21 -8.55
C ASN A 77 -8.51 13.76 -9.68
N HIS A 78 -8.09 12.92 -10.62
CA HIS A 78 -7.24 13.27 -11.76
C HIS A 78 -5.98 14.04 -11.36
N VAL A 79 -5.36 13.63 -10.24
CA VAL A 79 -4.16 14.29 -9.72
C VAL A 79 -2.96 13.92 -10.59
N ALA A 80 -2.23 14.93 -11.07
CA ALA A 80 -1.00 14.72 -11.81
C ALA A 80 0.11 14.23 -10.86
N TYR A 81 0.82 13.17 -11.25
CA TYR A 81 1.91 12.60 -10.45
C TYR A 81 3.08 12.16 -11.34
N ALA A 82 4.25 11.98 -10.72
CA ALA A 82 5.42 11.38 -11.33
C ALA A 82 6.02 10.34 -10.39
N GLU A 83 6.42 9.19 -10.94
CA GLU A 83 7.07 8.12 -10.19
C GLU A 83 8.59 8.37 -10.10
N LEU A 84 9.15 8.18 -8.90
CA LEU A 84 10.58 8.33 -8.66
C LEU A 84 11.20 7.01 -8.19
N PRO A 85 12.44 6.69 -8.61
CA PRO A 85 13.10 5.45 -8.20
C PRO A 85 13.36 5.45 -6.70
N THR A 86 12.87 4.42 -6.01
CA THR A 86 13.15 4.22 -4.58
C THR A 86 14.57 3.66 -4.42
N THR A 87 15.44 4.39 -3.73
CA THR A 87 16.81 3.94 -3.43
C THR A 87 16.89 3.52 -1.97
N SER A 88 17.37 2.30 -1.71
CA SER A 88 17.68 1.85 -0.35
C SER A 88 19.04 2.41 0.07
N PRO A 89 19.14 3.16 1.19
CA PRO A 89 20.41 3.70 1.65
C PRO A 89 21.33 2.61 2.27
N GLU A 90 20.80 1.44 2.58
CA GLU A 90 21.56 0.38 3.25
C GLU A 90 22.41 -0.46 2.26
N PRO A 91 23.68 -0.76 2.59
CA PRO A 91 24.51 -1.62 1.76
C PRO A 91 23.96 -3.05 1.73
N VAL A 92 23.64 -3.54 0.53
CA VAL A 92 23.14 -4.90 0.33
C VAL A 92 24.30 -5.88 0.33
N ASN A 93 24.31 -6.83 1.26
CA ASN A 93 25.25 -7.95 1.23
C ASN A 93 24.82 -8.98 0.17
N TRP A 94 25.30 -8.79 -1.06
CA TRP A 94 24.97 -9.61 -2.22
C TRP A 94 25.35 -11.08 -2.09
N VAL A 95 26.45 -11.40 -1.38
CA VAL A 95 26.90 -12.78 -1.18
C VAL A 95 25.89 -13.53 -0.31
N LYS A 96 25.49 -12.95 0.82
CA LYS A 96 24.49 -13.54 1.71
C LYS A 96 23.12 -13.67 1.04
N LYS A 97 22.72 -12.64 0.27
CA LYS A 97 21.44 -12.61 -0.44
C LYS A 97 21.38 -13.67 -1.55
N GLY A 98 22.44 -13.78 -2.36
CA GLY A 98 22.53 -14.78 -3.42
C GLY A 98 22.56 -16.21 -2.88
N GLY A 99 23.37 -16.46 -1.84
CA GLY A 99 23.44 -17.77 -1.19
C GLY A 99 22.09 -18.21 -0.60
N SER A 100 21.40 -17.31 0.11
CA SER A 100 20.07 -17.60 0.66
C SER A 100 19.04 -17.90 -0.43
N PHE A 101 19.05 -17.15 -1.54
CA PHE A 101 18.14 -17.35 -2.66
C PHE A 101 18.33 -18.69 -3.39
N ILE A 102 19.58 -19.12 -3.56
CA ILE A 102 19.87 -20.44 -4.14
C ILE A 102 19.45 -21.54 -3.17
N LEU A 103 19.77 -21.38 -1.88
CA LEU A 103 19.42 -22.35 -0.85
C LEU A 103 17.90 -22.51 -0.73
N SER A 104 17.13 -21.41 -0.74
CA SER A 104 15.67 -21.46 -0.68
C SER A 104 15.04 -22.15 -1.90
N LYS A 105 15.63 -21.96 -3.09
CA LYS A 105 15.22 -22.68 -4.31
C LYS A 105 15.48 -24.19 -4.24
N LEU A 106 16.58 -24.61 -3.62
CA LEU A 106 16.96 -26.03 -3.55
C LEU A 106 16.31 -26.78 -2.39
N THR A 107 16.05 -26.11 -1.27
CA THR A 107 15.53 -26.75 -0.05
C THR A 107 14.03 -26.51 0.19
N GLY A 108 13.39 -25.63 -0.57
CA GLY A 108 11.96 -25.31 -0.43
C GLY A 108 11.59 -24.65 0.91
N LYS A 109 12.57 -24.37 1.77
CA LYS A 109 12.39 -23.67 3.04
C LYS A 109 12.75 -22.20 2.84
N ASN A 110 11.75 -21.35 3.02
CA ASN A 110 11.96 -19.92 3.13
C ASN A 110 12.56 -19.65 4.52
N THR A 111 13.79 -19.13 4.56
CA THR A 111 14.44 -18.64 5.79
C THR A 111 14.62 -17.14 5.68
#